data_AF-A0A957X760-F1
#
_entry.id   AF-A0A957X760-F1
#
_cell.length_a   1.000
_cell.length_b   1.000
_cell.length_c   1.000
_cell.angle_alpha   90.00
_cell.angle_beta   90.00
_cell.angle_gamma   90.00
#
_symmetry.space_group_name_H-M   'P 1'
#
loop_
_entity.id
_entity.type
_entity.pdbx_description
1 polymer ?
#
loop_
_entity_poly.entity_id
_entity_poly.type
_entity_poly.pdbx_seq_one_letter_code
_entity_poly.pdbx_strand_id
1 'polypeptide(L)'
;VWTMTVDEYWEAGFWKRLFYRGFRNPLFLFGIAPTINFLILSRTTLNTPAQWRQGEKASVWWTNLALAILWTLEIFLLGWQTMVLINLPIIVLASSVGTWLFYVQHQFERTYWEHTPQWDFTLAAMHGSSYYQLPTVLQWFTGNIGFHHIHHLSPRIPNYRLEQCHQENELFQRVVQLTLRSSLSTVSLALWDEDRQRLITFREAARAKQLATVPA
;
A
#
# COMPACT_ATOMS: atom_id res chain seq x y z
N VAL A 1 -2.03 -5.17 1.55
CA VAL A 1 -1.10 -5.46 2.67
C VAL A 1 -1.72 -6.56 3.51
N TRP A 2 -1.02 -7.68 3.73
CA TRP A 2 -1.57 -8.74 4.57
C TRP A 2 -1.88 -8.20 5.97
N THR A 3 -3.15 -8.27 6.35
CA THR A 3 -3.65 -7.79 7.63
C THR A 3 -4.49 -8.90 8.24
N MET A 4 -4.12 -9.30 9.45
CA MET A 4 -4.87 -10.29 10.23
C MET A 4 -5.94 -9.58 11.06
N THR A 5 -7.05 -10.27 11.30
CA THR A 5 -8.00 -9.87 12.34
C THR A 5 -7.38 -10.10 13.72
N VAL A 6 -7.94 -9.46 14.76
CA VAL A 6 -7.50 -9.67 16.14
C VAL A 6 -7.61 -11.14 16.54
N ASP A 7 -8.70 -11.80 16.15
CA ASP A 7 -8.96 -13.21 16.46
C ASP A 7 -7.99 -14.13 15.72
N GLU A 8 -7.82 -13.93 14.40
CA GLU A 8 -6.82 -14.64 13.60
C GLU A 8 -5.42 -14.53 14.22
N TYR A 9 -5.07 -13.34 14.73
CA TYR A 9 -3.77 -13.12 15.36
C TYR A 9 -3.64 -13.89 16.67
N TRP A 10 -4.68 -13.99 17.49
CA TRP A 10 -4.61 -14.70 18.77
C TRP A 10 -4.74 -16.22 18.66
N GLU A 11 -5.45 -16.71 17.64
CA GLU A 11 -5.54 -18.13 17.29
C GLU A 11 -4.27 -18.65 16.61
N ALA A 12 -3.49 -17.75 15.99
CA ALA A 12 -2.25 -18.11 15.33
C ALA A 12 -1.16 -18.60 16.30
N GLY A 13 -0.48 -19.67 15.89
CA GLY A 13 0.72 -20.18 16.58
C GLY A 13 1.85 -19.14 16.66
N PHE A 14 2.81 -19.39 17.56
CA PHE A 14 3.94 -18.48 17.83
C PHE A 14 4.67 -18.02 16.56
N TRP A 15 5.03 -18.94 15.67
CA TRP A 15 5.80 -18.63 14.46
C TRP A 15 5.02 -17.77 13.46
N LYS A 16 3.72 -18.03 13.28
CA LYS A 16 2.87 -17.23 12.39
C LYS A 16 2.74 -15.78 12.90
N ARG A 17 2.58 -15.61 14.21
CA ARG A 17 2.56 -14.28 14.84
C ARG A 17 3.91 -13.56 14.74
N LEU A 18 5.02 -14.28 14.91
CA LEU A 18 6.37 -13.70 14.76
C LEU A 18 6.61 -13.23 13.33
N PHE A 19 6.30 -14.07 12.35
CA PHE A 19 6.40 -13.72 10.93
C PHE A 19 5.50 -12.53 10.58
N TYR A 20 4.25 -12.52 11.08
CA TYR A 20 3.34 -11.40 10.88
C TYR A 20 3.89 -10.07 11.45
N ARG A 21 4.50 -10.09 12.63
CA ARG A 21 5.15 -8.90 13.22
C ARG A 21 6.35 -8.45 12.40
N GLY A 22 7.13 -9.39 11.85
CA GLY A 22 8.20 -9.10 10.90
C GLY A 22 7.67 -8.45 9.63
N PHE A 23 6.62 -9.01 9.05
CA PHE A 23 5.94 -8.46 7.87
C PHE A 23 5.38 -7.04 8.11
N ARG A 24 4.79 -6.81 9.30
CA ARG A 24 4.25 -5.49 9.72
C ARG A 24 5.32 -4.53 10.25
N ASN A 25 6.60 -4.91 10.31
CA ASN A 25 7.67 -4.00 10.68
C ASN A 25 7.88 -2.94 9.57
N PRO A 26 7.98 -1.64 9.89
CA PRO A 26 8.08 -0.60 8.85
C PRO A 26 9.31 -0.73 7.93
N LEU A 27 10.47 -1.15 8.46
CA LEU A 27 11.68 -1.35 7.65
C LEU A 27 11.48 -2.48 6.65
N PHE A 28 10.80 -3.54 7.06
CA PHE A 28 10.48 -4.64 6.16
C PHE A 28 9.39 -4.23 5.15
N LEU A 29 8.29 -3.65 5.64
CA LEU A 29 7.11 -3.34 4.85
C LEU A 29 7.36 -2.27 3.78
N PHE A 30 8.16 -1.25 4.10
CA PHE A 30 8.45 -0.15 3.18
C PHE A 30 9.82 -0.26 2.52
N GLY A 31 10.81 -0.92 3.15
CA GLY A 31 12.15 -1.06 2.57
C GLY A 31 12.34 -2.38 1.82
N ILE A 32 12.30 -3.49 2.56
CA ILE A 32 12.72 -4.80 2.03
C ILE A 32 11.69 -5.40 1.08
N ALA A 33 10.43 -5.50 1.50
CA ALA A 33 9.36 -6.14 0.74
C ALA A 33 9.16 -5.52 -0.66
N PRO A 34 9.01 -4.19 -0.81
CA PRO A 34 8.81 -3.60 -2.12
C PRO A 34 10.08 -3.65 -2.98
N THR A 35 11.27 -3.52 -2.39
CA THR A 35 12.53 -3.70 -3.12
C THR A 35 12.63 -5.09 -3.74
N ILE A 36 12.35 -6.14 -2.95
CA ILE A 36 12.30 -7.53 -3.46
C ILE A 36 11.22 -7.68 -4.52
N ASN A 37 10.04 -7.07 -4.31
CA ASN A 37 8.95 -7.14 -5.26
C ASN A 37 9.33 -6.59 -6.63
N PHE A 38 10.00 -5.43 -6.70
CA PHE A 38 10.36 -4.80 -7.97
C PHE A 38 11.61 -5.42 -8.61
N LEU A 39 12.63 -5.76 -7.81
CA LEU A 39 13.88 -6.35 -8.32
C LEU A 39 13.72 -7.80 -8.76
N ILE A 40 12.89 -8.58 -8.06
CA ILE A 40 12.83 -10.03 -8.23
C ILE A 40 11.44 -10.46 -8.68
N LEU A 41 10.42 -10.26 -7.85
CA LEU A 41 9.12 -10.91 -8.07
C LEU A 41 8.43 -10.43 -9.36
N SER A 42 8.50 -9.13 -9.62
CA SER A 42 7.93 -8.49 -10.82
C SER A 42 8.67 -8.84 -12.12
N ARG A 43 9.83 -9.51 -12.04
CA ARG A 43 10.61 -9.94 -13.21
C ARG A 43 10.21 -11.32 -13.70
N THR A 44 9.33 -12.03 -12.98
CA THR A 44 8.97 -13.42 -13.29
C THR A 44 7.51 -13.55 -13.71
N THR A 45 7.20 -14.56 -14.51
CA THR A 45 5.82 -14.95 -14.83
C THR A 45 5.38 -16.24 -14.12
N LEU A 46 6.11 -16.67 -13.08
CA LEU A 46 5.94 -17.98 -12.44
C LEU A 46 4.66 -18.07 -11.60
N ASN A 47 4.17 -16.93 -11.08
CA ASN A 47 2.98 -16.86 -10.23
C ASN A 47 1.89 -15.95 -10.82
N THR A 48 1.82 -15.86 -12.15
CA THR A 48 0.80 -15.01 -12.80
C THR A 48 -0.57 -15.67 -12.77
N PRO A 49 -1.65 -14.92 -12.53
CA PRO A 49 -3.01 -15.45 -12.58
C PRO A 49 -3.33 -16.14 -13.91
N ALA A 50 -4.09 -17.24 -13.87
CA ALA A 50 -4.47 -18.01 -15.05
C ALA A 50 -5.31 -17.20 -16.06
N GLN A 51 -5.95 -16.13 -15.60
CA GLN A 51 -6.77 -15.23 -16.40
C GLN A 51 -6.00 -14.21 -17.26
N TRP A 52 -4.67 -14.11 -17.13
CA TRP A 52 -3.86 -13.26 -18.01
C TRP A 52 -3.92 -13.78 -19.45
N ARG A 53 -4.51 -12.99 -20.35
CA ARG A 53 -4.83 -13.40 -21.73
C ARG A 53 -4.49 -12.32 -22.77
N GLN A 54 -4.12 -11.12 -22.33
CA GLN A 54 -3.99 -9.94 -23.18
C GLN A 54 -2.55 -9.39 -23.20
N GLY A 55 -1.56 -10.29 -23.24
CA GLY A 55 -0.16 -9.92 -23.40
C GLY A 55 0.55 -9.45 -22.11
N GLU A 56 -0.07 -9.62 -20.94
CA GLU A 56 0.49 -9.21 -19.64
C GLU A 56 1.83 -9.92 -19.38
N LYS A 57 1.93 -11.22 -19.71
CA LYS A 57 3.19 -11.97 -19.64
C LYS A 57 4.25 -11.40 -20.59
N ALA A 58 3.85 -11.05 -21.81
CA ALA A 58 4.75 -10.46 -22.79
C ALA A 58 5.25 -9.08 -22.32
N SER A 59 4.39 -8.28 -21.68
CA SER A 59 4.78 -7.00 -21.07
C SER A 59 5.90 -7.17 -20.04
N VAL A 60 5.86 -8.22 -19.22
CA VAL A 60 6.94 -8.54 -18.27
C VAL A 60 8.25 -8.82 -19.02
N TRP A 61 8.22 -9.66 -20.05
CA TRP A 61 9.41 -10.01 -20.83
C TRP A 61 9.98 -8.84 -21.63
N TRP A 62 9.14 -8.00 -22.23
CA TRP A 62 9.58 -6.79 -22.92
C TRP A 62 10.21 -5.78 -21.96
N THR A 63 9.64 -5.65 -20.76
CA THR A 63 10.24 -4.81 -19.71
C THR A 63 11.60 -5.38 -19.27
N ASN A 64 11.70 -6.71 -19.08
CA ASN A 64 12.97 -7.36 -18.74
C ASN A 64 14.03 -7.15 -19.81
N LEU A 65 13.65 -7.27 -21.09
CA LEU A 65 14.57 -7.03 -22.20
C LEU A 65 15.04 -5.58 -22.24
N ALA A 66 14.13 -4.61 -22.08
CA ALA A 66 14.48 -3.20 -22.05
C ALA A 66 15.43 -2.89 -20.87
N LEU A 67 15.16 -3.42 -19.67
CA LEU A 67 16.04 -3.27 -18.52
C LEU A 67 17.42 -3.91 -18.76
N ALA A 68 17.47 -5.11 -19.35
CA ALA A 68 18.73 -5.78 -19.66
C ALA A 68 19.58 -4.95 -20.66
N ILE A 69 18.96 -4.36 -21.67
CA ILE A 69 19.63 -3.46 -22.62
C ILE A 69 20.16 -2.22 -21.90
N LEU A 70 19.33 -1.55 -21.10
CA LEU A 70 19.72 -0.34 -20.36
C LEU A 70 20.87 -0.63 -19.38
N TRP A 71 20.76 -1.69 -18.59
CA TRP A 71 21.80 -2.09 -17.65
C TRP A 71 23.09 -2.49 -18.33
N THR A 72 23.02 -3.20 -19.46
CA THR A 72 24.21 -3.55 -20.25
C THR A 72 24.91 -2.30 -20.77
N LEU A 73 24.14 -1.32 -21.26
CA LEU A 73 24.67 -0.05 -21.72
C LEU A 73 25.32 0.76 -20.59
N GLU A 74 24.67 0.85 -19.42
CA GLU A 74 25.24 1.52 -18.24
C GLU A 74 26.52 0.83 -17.75
N ILE A 75 26.53 -0.50 -17.69
CA ILE A 75 27.73 -1.27 -17.32
C ILE A 75 28.86 -1.00 -18.31
N PHE A 76 28.57 -0.98 -19.62
CA PHE A 76 29.56 -0.73 -20.65
C PHE A 76 30.15 0.69 -20.56
N LEU A 77 29.32 1.70 -20.27
CA LEU A 77 29.74 3.11 -20.23
C LEU A 77 30.40 3.52 -18.91
N LEU A 78 29.93 2.99 -17.79
CA LEU A 78 30.23 3.50 -16.44
C LEU A 78 30.81 2.45 -15.49
N GLY A 79 30.84 1.17 -15.90
CA GLY A 79 31.20 0.05 -15.05
C GLY A 79 30.04 -0.44 -14.18
N TRP A 80 30.09 -1.72 -13.81
CA TRP A 80 29.01 -2.37 -13.05
C TRP A 80 28.86 -1.81 -11.64
N GLN A 81 29.96 -1.37 -11.00
CA GLN A 81 29.91 -0.78 -9.67
C GLN A 81 29.06 0.49 -9.68
N THR A 82 29.28 1.37 -10.66
CA THR A 82 28.52 2.62 -10.82
C THR A 82 27.05 2.34 -11.09
N MET A 83 26.75 1.40 -11.98
CA MET A 83 25.38 0.97 -12.26
C MET A 83 24.66 0.52 -10.98
N VAL A 84 25.28 -0.31 -10.13
CA VAL A 84 24.66 -0.78 -8.87
C VAL A 84 24.49 0.37 -7.88
N LEU A 85 25.51 1.20 -7.69
CA LEU A 85 25.49 2.32 -6.74
C LEU A 85 24.46 3.39 -7.09
N ILE A 86 24.09 3.52 -8.37
CA ILE A 86 23.04 4.44 -8.82
C ILE A 86 21.67 3.76 -8.76
N ASN A 87 21.52 2.60 -9.39
CA ASN A 87 20.20 1.98 -9.57
C ASN A 87 19.62 1.41 -8.28
N LEU A 88 20.44 0.78 -7.42
CA LEU A 88 19.92 0.14 -6.22
C LEU A 88 19.27 1.16 -5.26
N PRO A 89 19.91 2.31 -4.93
CA PRO A 89 19.25 3.34 -4.13
C PRO A 89 17.99 3.91 -4.78
N ILE A 90 18.00 4.14 -6.10
CA ILE A 90 16.82 4.62 -6.84
C ILE A 90 15.65 3.65 -6.65
N ILE A 91 15.89 2.34 -6.84
CA ILE A 91 14.86 1.32 -6.73
C ILE A 91 14.34 1.22 -5.29
N VAL A 92 15.24 1.23 -4.30
CA VAL A 92 14.85 1.20 -2.89
C VAL A 92 13.97 2.41 -2.55
N LEU A 93 14.40 3.63 -2.91
CA LEU A 93 13.65 4.85 -2.61
C LEU A 93 12.32 4.92 -3.35
N ALA A 94 12.32 4.66 -4.66
CA ALA A 94 11.11 4.72 -5.48
C ALA A 94 10.07 3.68 -5.03
N SER A 95 10.51 2.45 -4.74
CA SER A 95 9.62 1.38 -4.29
C SER A 95 9.09 1.63 -2.87
N SER A 96 9.89 2.22 -1.98
CA SER A 96 9.47 2.65 -0.64
C SER A 96 8.41 3.74 -0.69
N VAL A 97 8.68 4.82 -1.45
CA VAL A 97 7.76 5.96 -1.59
C VAL A 97 6.47 5.54 -2.30
N GLY A 98 6.58 4.74 -3.36
CA GLY A 98 5.41 4.19 -4.05
C GLY A 98 4.53 3.37 -3.10
N THR A 99 5.13 2.45 -2.35
CA THR A 99 4.42 1.63 -1.38
C THR A 99 3.78 2.45 -0.27
N TRP A 100 4.48 3.49 0.21
CA TRP A 100 3.95 4.45 1.19
C TRP A 100 2.67 5.12 0.69
N LEU A 101 2.69 5.67 -0.53
CA LEU A 101 1.55 6.37 -1.12
C LEU A 101 0.31 5.48 -1.18
N PHE A 102 0.43 4.21 -1.60
CA PHE A 102 -0.71 3.29 -1.58
C PHE A 102 -1.09 2.82 -0.18
N TYR A 103 -0.12 2.63 0.71
CA TYR A 103 -0.35 2.18 2.07
C TYR A 103 -1.23 3.15 2.84
N VAL A 104 -0.84 4.43 2.94
CA VAL A 104 -1.56 5.42 3.76
C VAL A 104 -2.98 5.65 3.25
N GLN A 105 -3.20 5.40 1.96
CA GLN A 105 -4.49 5.54 1.33
C GLN A 105 -5.46 4.40 1.65
N HIS A 106 -4.99 3.23 2.10
CA HIS A 106 -5.82 2.06 2.41
C HIS A 106 -5.59 1.45 3.81
N GLN A 107 -4.67 2.02 4.58
CA GLN A 107 -4.35 1.59 5.95
C GLN A 107 -4.46 2.80 6.86
N PHE A 108 -5.66 3.00 7.40
CA PHE A 108 -6.01 4.00 8.40
C PHE A 108 -7.10 3.44 9.30
N GLU A 109 -7.28 4.02 10.48
CA GLU A 109 -8.06 3.42 11.57
C GLU A 109 -9.46 2.97 11.14
N ARG A 110 -10.25 3.85 10.53
CA ARG A 110 -11.64 3.54 10.13
C ARG A 110 -11.77 3.34 8.62
N THR A 111 -10.99 2.41 8.07
CA THR A 111 -11.10 2.02 6.66
C THR A 111 -12.28 1.06 6.46
N TYR A 112 -12.91 1.12 5.28
CA TYR A 112 -13.94 0.16 4.90
C TYR A 112 -13.34 -1.23 4.67
N TRP A 113 -13.85 -2.21 5.41
CA TRP A 113 -13.45 -3.60 5.31
C TRP A 113 -14.69 -4.46 5.53
N GLU A 114 -15.14 -5.15 4.48
CA GLU A 114 -16.34 -5.98 4.52
C GLU A 114 -16.15 -7.27 3.73
N HIS A 115 -16.83 -8.32 4.16
CA HIS A 115 -16.87 -9.59 3.44
C HIS A 115 -17.98 -9.59 2.38
N THR A 116 -17.86 -10.47 1.39
CA THR A 116 -18.98 -10.78 0.50
C THR A 116 -20.03 -11.56 1.30
N PRO A 117 -21.34 -11.24 1.22
CA PRO A 117 -22.01 -10.37 0.25
C PRO A 117 -22.20 -8.89 0.67
N GLN A 118 -21.76 -8.46 1.85
CA GLN A 118 -21.97 -7.11 2.37
C GLN A 118 -21.09 -6.04 1.69
N TRP A 119 -20.09 -6.47 0.92
CA TRP A 119 -19.21 -5.58 0.19
C TRP A 119 -19.96 -4.71 -0.85
N ASP A 120 -19.79 -3.39 -0.75
CA ASP A 120 -20.31 -2.42 -1.72
C ASP A 120 -19.15 -1.64 -2.37
N PHE A 121 -19.21 -1.51 -3.71
CA PHE A 121 -18.18 -0.84 -4.49
C PHE A 121 -18.02 0.64 -4.14
N THR A 122 -19.13 1.35 -3.94
CA THR A 122 -19.14 2.79 -3.67
C THR A 122 -18.58 3.05 -2.28
N LEU A 123 -19.00 2.26 -1.28
CA LEU A 123 -18.47 2.33 0.08
C LEU A 123 -16.98 1.96 0.12
N ALA A 124 -16.56 0.94 -0.62
CA ALA A 124 -15.14 0.58 -0.72
C ALA A 124 -14.31 1.71 -1.36
N ALA A 125 -14.81 2.37 -2.41
CA ALA A 125 -14.13 3.50 -3.04
C ALA A 125 -14.04 4.72 -2.10
N MET A 126 -15.15 5.08 -1.46
CA MET A 126 -15.28 6.31 -0.66
C MET A 126 -14.71 6.19 0.76
N HIS A 127 -14.91 5.04 1.40
CA HIS A 127 -14.54 4.82 2.81
C HIS A 127 -13.40 3.81 2.97
N GLY A 128 -13.07 3.04 1.94
CA GLY A 128 -11.86 2.20 1.91
C GLY A 128 -10.61 2.95 1.46
N SER A 129 -10.75 4.22 1.09
CA SER A 129 -9.66 5.08 0.64
C SER A 129 -9.64 6.41 1.39
N SER A 130 -8.48 6.85 1.89
CA SER A 130 -8.33 8.20 2.47
C SER A 130 -8.06 9.24 1.38
N TYR A 131 -8.36 10.51 1.67
CA TYR A 131 -7.77 11.65 0.96
C TYR A 131 -6.39 11.96 1.57
N TYR A 132 -5.32 11.80 0.79
CA TYR A 132 -3.98 12.17 1.22
C TYR A 132 -3.64 13.61 0.84
N GLN A 133 -3.84 14.52 1.79
CA GLN A 133 -3.60 15.95 1.66
C GLN A 133 -2.09 16.24 1.64
N LEU A 134 -1.52 16.20 0.44
CA LEU A 134 -0.14 16.55 0.18
C LEU A 134 0.03 18.07 0.02
N PRO A 135 1.15 18.66 0.47
CA PRO A 135 1.51 20.02 0.10
C PRO A 135 1.55 20.18 -1.42
N THR A 136 1.25 21.37 -1.94
CA THR A 136 1.08 21.64 -3.39
C THR A 136 2.20 21.09 -4.27
N VAL A 137 3.46 21.20 -3.83
CA VAL A 137 4.61 20.65 -4.56
C VAL A 137 4.52 19.13 -4.70
N LEU A 138 4.25 18.43 -3.59
CA LEU A 138 4.13 16.97 -3.60
C LEU A 138 2.85 16.50 -4.29
N GLN A 139 1.76 17.25 -4.18
CA GLN A 139 0.52 16.99 -4.91
C GLN A 139 0.77 17.03 -6.43
N TRP A 140 1.52 18.02 -6.91
CA TRP A 140 1.93 18.12 -8.31
C TRP A 140 2.85 16.97 -8.74
N PHE A 141 3.92 16.70 -7.97
CA PHE A 141 4.88 15.63 -8.29
C PHE A 141 4.22 14.24 -8.33
N THR A 142 3.21 14.02 -7.50
CA THR A 142 2.48 12.75 -7.46
C THR A 142 1.30 12.69 -8.44
N GLY A 143 1.07 13.76 -9.21
CA GLY A 143 -0.02 13.82 -10.17
C GLY A 143 -1.39 13.64 -9.52
N ASN A 144 -1.65 14.33 -8.42
CA ASN A 144 -2.93 14.28 -7.69
C ASN A 144 -3.30 12.89 -7.15
N ILE A 145 -2.32 12.01 -6.87
CA ILE A 145 -2.58 10.66 -6.36
C ILE A 145 -3.41 10.66 -5.07
N GLY A 146 -3.27 11.71 -4.24
CA GLY A 146 -3.92 11.83 -2.94
C GLY A 146 -5.46 11.81 -2.99
N PHE A 147 -6.06 12.12 -4.14
CA PHE A 147 -7.52 12.04 -4.36
C PHE A 147 -7.97 10.62 -4.74
N HIS A 148 -7.39 9.60 -4.12
CA HIS A 148 -7.52 8.20 -4.52
C HIS A 148 -8.93 7.64 -4.39
N HIS A 149 -9.71 8.12 -3.42
CA HIS A 149 -11.13 7.79 -3.28
C HIS A 149 -11.94 8.15 -4.55
N ILE A 150 -11.67 9.30 -5.16
CA ILE A 150 -12.30 9.71 -6.43
C ILE A 150 -11.81 8.85 -7.59
N HIS A 151 -10.51 8.54 -7.63
CA HIS A 151 -9.93 7.67 -8.65
C HIS A 151 -10.53 6.26 -8.62
N HIS A 152 -10.74 5.67 -7.44
CA HIS A 152 -11.42 4.38 -7.30
C HIS A 152 -12.88 4.45 -7.73
N LEU A 153 -13.58 5.51 -7.33
CA LEU A 153 -15.00 5.68 -7.69
C LEU A 153 -15.18 5.88 -9.19
N SER A 154 -14.29 6.64 -9.84
CA SER A 154 -14.33 6.90 -11.27
C SER A 154 -12.92 7.10 -11.85
N PRO A 155 -12.26 6.03 -12.30
CA PRO A 155 -10.90 6.12 -12.87
C PRO A 155 -10.87 6.82 -14.23
N ARG A 156 -12.04 7.18 -14.79
CA ARG A 156 -12.18 7.95 -16.03
C ARG A 156 -11.91 9.44 -15.83
N ILE A 157 -11.96 9.94 -14.58
CA ILE A 157 -11.63 11.33 -14.28
C ILE A 157 -10.10 11.47 -14.36
N PRO A 158 -9.57 12.32 -15.27
CA PRO A 158 -8.14 12.47 -15.39
C PRO A 158 -7.56 13.17 -14.15
N ASN A 159 -6.31 12.85 -13.80
CA ASN A 159 -5.65 13.32 -12.59
C ASN A 159 -5.71 14.84 -12.39
N TYR A 160 -5.57 15.63 -13.47
CA TYR A 160 -5.60 17.10 -13.42
C TYR A 160 -6.99 17.69 -13.10
N ARG A 161 -8.07 16.89 -13.10
CA ARG A 161 -9.43 17.29 -12.68
C ARG A 161 -9.84 16.75 -11.31
N LEU A 162 -9.03 15.90 -10.67
CA LEU A 162 -9.41 15.29 -9.39
C LEU A 162 -9.58 16.32 -8.27
N GLU A 163 -8.72 17.33 -8.21
CA GLU A 163 -8.81 18.41 -7.22
C GLU A 163 -10.08 19.24 -7.42
N GLN A 164 -10.37 19.65 -8.65
CA GLN A 164 -11.61 20.36 -8.99
C GLN A 164 -12.83 19.53 -8.57
N CYS A 165 -12.84 18.23 -8.92
CA CYS A 165 -13.92 17.32 -8.55
C CYS A 165 -14.10 17.24 -7.03
N HIS A 166 -13.01 17.14 -6.27
CA HIS A 166 -13.04 17.12 -4.80
C HIS A 166 -13.60 18.43 -4.21
N GLN A 167 -13.20 19.57 -4.74
CA GLN A 167 -13.61 20.89 -4.26
C GLN A 167 -15.09 21.18 -4.56
N GLU A 168 -15.58 20.77 -5.73
CA GLU A 168 -16.96 21.02 -6.17
C GLU A 168 -18.00 20.09 -5.51
N ASN A 169 -17.56 19.02 -4.83
CA ASN A 169 -18.46 18.01 -4.26
C ASN A 169 -18.19 17.78 -2.78
N GLU A 170 -19.06 18.28 -1.91
CA GLU A 170 -18.91 18.13 -0.45
C GLU A 170 -18.77 16.67 0.01
N LEU A 171 -19.40 15.71 -0.69
CA LEU A 171 -19.33 14.29 -0.35
C LEU A 171 -17.89 13.76 -0.40
N PHE A 172 -17.07 14.23 -1.36
CA PHE A 172 -15.66 13.81 -1.46
C PHE A 172 -14.78 14.40 -0.36
N GLN A 173 -15.25 15.44 0.33
CA GLN A 173 -14.51 16.06 1.44
C GLN A 173 -14.78 15.38 2.78
N ARG A 174 -15.81 14.54 2.87
CA ARG A 174 -16.24 13.82 4.09
C ARG A 174 -15.51 12.49 4.33
N VAL A 175 -14.54 12.14 3.48
CA VAL A 175 -13.69 10.96 3.66
C VAL A 175 -12.61 11.21 4.73
N VAL A 176 -11.95 10.16 5.20
CA VAL A 176 -10.80 10.31 6.11
C VAL A 176 -9.70 11.10 5.42
N GLN A 177 -9.25 12.19 6.03
CA GLN A 177 -8.18 13.02 5.49
C GLN A 177 -6.88 12.80 6.27
N LEU A 178 -5.80 12.52 5.54
CA LEU A 178 -4.48 12.34 6.10
C LEU A 178 -3.53 13.39 5.56
N THR A 179 -2.76 14.00 6.44
CA THR A 179 -1.59 14.82 6.09
C THR A 179 -0.33 13.94 6.18
N LEU A 180 0.81 14.44 5.71
CA LEU A 180 2.10 13.76 5.93
C LEU A 180 2.28 13.38 7.41
N ARG A 181 2.00 14.31 8.32
CA ARG A 181 2.18 14.09 9.77
C ARG A 181 1.19 13.08 10.33
N SER A 182 -0.11 13.20 10.04
CA SER A 182 -1.10 12.26 10.56
C SER A 182 -1.00 10.87 9.91
N SER A 183 -0.46 10.77 8.69
CA SER A 183 -0.21 9.47 8.07
C SER A 183 0.86 8.64 8.78
N LEU A 184 1.80 9.26 9.52
CA LEU A 184 2.82 8.51 10.27
C LEU A 184 2.21 7.64 11.38
N SER A 185 1.08 8.03 11.98
CA SER A 185 0.45 7.20 13.02
C SER A 185 -0.15 5.91 12.45
N THR A 186 -0.51 5.89 11.16
CA THR A 186 -1.14 4.70 10.56
C THR A 186 -0.20 3.51 10.46
N VAL A 187 1.12 3.75 10.42
CA VAL A 187 2.17 2.72 10.41
C VAL A 187 2.08 1.76 11.60
N SER A 188 1.59 2.25 12.74
CA SER A 188 1.44 1.44 13.95
C SER A 188 0.20 0.55 13.94
N LEU A 189 -0.74 0.81 13.03
CA LEU A 189 -1.98 0.06 12.88
C LEU A 189 -1.67 -1.26 12.19
N ALA A 190 -1.95 -2.35 12.89
CA ALA A 190 -1.44 -3.66 12.52
C ALA A 190 -2.52 -4.73 12.45
N LEU A 191 -3.64 -4.61 13.16
CA LEU A 191 -4.68 -5.66 13.21
C LEU A 191 -6.05 -5.07 12.91
N TRP A 192 -6.92 -5.84 12.26
CA TRP A 192 -8.33 -5.46 12.09
C TRP A 192 -9.15 -5.96 13.28
N ASP A 193 -9.75 -5.04 14.02
CA ASP A 193 -10.70 -5.31 15.12
C ASP A 193 -12.11 -5.34 14.52
N GLU A 194 -12.66 -6.55 14.34
CA GLU A 194 -13.96 -6.77 13.70
C GLU A 194 -15.10 -6.21 14.54
N ASP A 195 -15.05 -6.37 15.87
CA ASP A 195 -16.06 -5.85 16.79
C ASP A 195 -16.18 -4.33 16.74
N ARG A 196 -15.04 -3.64 16.61
CA ARG A 196 -14.98 -2.17 16.58
C ARG A 196 -14.89 -1.59 15.17
N GLN A 197 -14.87 -2.44 14.14
CA GLN A 197 -14.68 -2.11 12.73
C GLN A 197 -13.57 -1.08 12.51
N ARG A 198 -12.38 -1.36 13.06
CA ARG A 198 -11.22 -0.47 12.91
C ARG A 198 -9.89 -1.20 12.94
N LEU A 199 -8.89 -0.64 12.28
CA LEU A 199 -7.51 -1.05 12.46
C LEU A 199 -6.99 -0.57 13.83
N ILE A 200 -6.31 -1.45 14.55
CA ILE A 200 -5.72 -1.18 15.86
C ILE A 200 -4.24 -1.56 15.91
N THR A 201 -3.55 -1.00 16.90
CA THR A 201 -2.15 -1.35 17.19
C THR A 201 -2.04 -2.69 17.91
N PHE A 202 -0.86 -3.34 17.84
CA PHE A 202 -0.57 -4.51 18.68
C PHE A 202 -0.74 -4.24 20.18
N ARG A 203 -0.49 -2.99 20.61
CA ARG A 203 -0.63 -2.57 22.02
C ARG A 203 -2.10 -2.57 22.44
N GLU A 204 -2.98 -2.02 21.61
CA GLU A 204 -4.43 -2.03 21.86
C GLU A 204 -4.97 -3.47 21.91
N ALA A 205 -4.56 -4.32 20.97
CA ALA A 205 -4.98 -5.73 20.94
C ALA A 205 -4.54 -6.48 22.21
N ALA A 206 -3.30 -6.26 22.68
CA ALA A 206 -2.80 -6.85 23.92
C ALA A 206 -3.59 -6.37 25.16
N ARG A 207 -3.91 -5.07 25.22
CA ARG A 207 -4.69 -4.49 26.32
C ARG A 207 -6.12 -5.01 26.34
N ALA A 208 -6.77 -5.11 25.17
CA ALA A 208 -8.12 -5.66 25.05
C ALA A 208 -8.17 -7.12 25.53
N LYS A 209 -7.18 -7.94 25.12
CA LYS A 209 -7.07 -9.32 25.59
C LYS A 209 -6.87 -9.44 27.10
N GLN A 210 -6.01 -8.59 27.68
CA GLN A 210 -5.81 -8.58 29.14
C GLN A 210 -7.11 -8.27 29.88
N LEU A 211 -7.86 -7.25 29.46
CA LEU A 211 -9.13 -6.87 30.08
C LEU A 211 -10.18 -7.99 29.99
N ALA A 212 -10.20 -8.73 28.88
CA ALA A 212 -11.10 -9.88 28.71
C ALA A 212 -10.75 -11.08 29.62
N THR A 213 -9.50 -11.17 30.12
CA THR A 213 -9.02 -12.27 30.96
C THR A 213 -9.09 -12.01 32.47
N VAL A 214 -9.41 -10.79 32.91
CA VAL A 214 -9.59 -10.47 34.34
C VAL A 214 -11.03 -10.80 34.72
N PRO A 215 -11.29 -11.76 35.64
CA PRO A 215 -12.64 -12.02 36.13
C PRO A 215 -13.19 -10.81 36.89
N ALA A 216 -14.48 -10.55 36.70
CA ALA A 216 -15.23 -9.46 37.34
C ALA A 216 -15.27 -9.58 38.87
#